data_AF-A0A1J3GT77-F1
#
_entry.id   AF-A0A1J3GT77-F1
#
_cell.length_a   1.000
_cell.length_b   1.000
_cell.length_c   1.000
_cell.angle_alpha   90.00
_cell.angle_beta   90.00
_cell.angle_gamma   90.00
#
_symmetry.space_group_name_H-M   'P 1'
#
loop_
_entity.id
_entity.type
_entity.pdbx_description
1 polymer ?
#
loop_
_entity_poly.entity_id
_entity_poly.type
_entity_poly.pdbx_seq_one_letter_code
_entity_poly.pdbx_strand_id
1 'polypeptide(L)'
;MQCMLRHNKRTMVFETDCSTLVKMVSKPDGWPAFTILLDEIEKCRKLFISFSIIHIPRTNNTKADKLARSARDLPYDLYYVNSVPPVWVSDLA
;
A
#
# COMPACT_ATOMS: atom_id res chain seq x y z
N MET A 1 2.00 -0.90 -5.51
CA MET A 1 2.06 -2.18 -6.25
C MET A 1 2.95 -2.11 -7.48
N GLN A 2 2.80 -1.11 -8.35
CA GLN A 2 3.58 -0.98 -9.60
C GLN A 2 5.11 -1.06 -9.42
N CYS A 3 5.66 -0.51 -8.32
CA CYS A 3 7.08 -0.63 -8.01
C CYS A 3 7.55 -2.10 -7.95
N MET A 4 6.77 -2.98 -7.32
CA MET A 4 7.10 -4.42 -7.25
C MET A 4 7.15 -5.05 -8.65
N LEU A 5 6.20 -4.68 -9.53
CA LEU A 5 6.19 -5.13 -10.92
C LEU A 5 7.42 -4.65 -11.69
N ARG A 6 7.84 -3.38 -11.50
CA ARG A 6 9.05 -2.80 -12.11
C ARG A 6 10.32 -3.55 -11.69
N HIS A 7 10.36 -4.07 -10.46
CA HIS A 7 11.45 -4.90 -9.94
C HIS A 7 11.25 -6.41 -10.17
N ASN A 8 10.32 -6.80 -11.05
CA ASN A 8 9.98 -8.19 -11.39
C ASN A 8 9.61 -9.08 -10.18
N LYS A 9 9.11 -8.47 -9.10
CA LYS A 9 8.56 -9.18 -7.94
C LYS A 9 7.10 -9.52 -8.22
N ARG A 10 6.85 -10.70 -8.78
CA ARG A 10 5.51 -11.14 -9.25
C ARG A 10 4.75 -12.05 -8.30
N THR A 11 5.37 -12.47 -7.21
CA THR A 11 4.75 -13.25 -6.12
C THR A 11 4.79 -12.41 -4.87
N MET A 12 3.64 -11.87 -4.47
CA MET A 12 3.56 -10.88 -3.40
C MET A 12 2.44 -11.18 -2.41
N VAL A 13 2.74 -10.97 -1.13
CA VAL A 13 1.78 -10.78 -0.05
C VAL A 13 1.90 -9.31 0.35
N PHE A 14 0.84 -8.54 0.16
CA PHE A 14 0.76 -7.16 0.62
C PHE A 14 0.09 -7.14 1.98
N GLU A 15 0.70 -6.46 2.94
CA GLU A 15 0.21 -6.36 4.30
C GLU A 15 -0.32 -4.95 4.57
N THR A 16 -1.44 -4.85 5.29
CA THR A 16 -2.04 -3.58 5.68
C THR A 16 -2.65 -3.68 7.07
N ASP A 17 -2.62 -2.62 7.85
CA ASP A 17 -3.39 -2.51 9.11
C ASP A 17 -4.81 -1.97 8.89
N CYS A 18 -5.19 -1.68 7.65
CA CYS A 18 -6.54 -1.25 7.31
C CYS A 18 -7.44 -2.45 6.98
N SER A 19 -8.16 -2.95 7.99
CA SER A 19 -9.12 -4.06 7.80
C SER A 19 -10.23 -3.71 6.80
N THR A 20 -10.61 -2.43 6.70
CA THR A 20 -11.60 -1.95 5.72
C THR A 20 -11.10 -2.10 4.30
N LEU A 21 -9.81 -1.82 4.03
CA LEU A 21 -9.23 -1.98 2.69
C LEU A 21 -9.31 -3.44 2.21
N VAL A 22 -9.04 -4.40 3.10
CA VAL A 22 -9.17 -5.83 2.78
C VAL A 22 -10.62 -6.19 2.40
N LYS A 23 -11.60 -5.63 3.10
CA LYS A 23 -13.03 -5.79 2.77
C LYS A 23 -13.40 -5.13 1.45
N MET A 24 -12.85 -3.93 1.17
CA MET A 24 -13.07 -3.20 -0.08
C MET A 24 -12.59 -3.99 -1.28
N VAL A 25 -11.39 -4.56 -1.21
CA VAL A 25 -10.83 -5.36 -2.32
C VAL A 25 -11.57 -6.69 -2.49
N SER A 26 -12.12 -7.25 -1.41
CA SER A 26 -12.85 -8.53 -1.45
C SER A 26 -14.29 -8.37 -1.97
N LYS A 27 -14.93 -7.21 -1.73
CA LYS A 27 -16.29 -6.90 -2.18
C LYS A 27 -16.38 -5.46 -2.70
N PRO A 28 -15.81 -5.17 -3.89
CA PRO A 28 -15.69 -3.80 -4.40
C PRO A 28 -17.04 -3.12 -4.66
N ASP A 29 -18.07 -3.87 -5.05
CA ASP A 29 -19.41 -3.34 -5.34
C ASP A 29 -20.07 -2.63 -4.14
N GLY A 30 -19.61 -2.93 -2.91
CA GLY A 30 -20.07 -2.27 -1.69
C GLY A 30 -19.46 -0.88 -1.46
N TRP A 31 -18.53 -0.43 -2.30
CA TRP A 31 -17.70 0.76 -2.08
C TRP A 31 -17.63 1.66 -3.33
N PRO A 32 -18.77 2.15 -3.84
CA PRO A 32 -18.82 2.88 -5.11
C PRO A 32 -18.00 4.19 -5.12
N ALA A 33 -17.76 4.79 -3.96
CA ALA A 33 -16.88 5.96 -3.84
C ALA A 33 -15.40 5.65 -4.16
N PHE A 34 -15.01 4.38 -4.12
CA PHE A 34 -13.63 3.92 -4.32
C PHE A 34 -13.44 3.16 -5.64
N THR A 35 -14.43 3.11 -6.52
CA THR A 35 -14.40 2.31 -7.76
C THR A 35 -13.13 2.55 -8.58
N ILE A 36 -12.73 3.80 -8.79
CA ILE A 36 -11.53 4.14 -9.58
C ILE A 36 -10.27 3.52 -8.96
N LEU A 37 -10.13 3.61 -7.63
CA LEU A 37 -8.98 3.08 -6.90
C LEU A 37 -8.99 1.54 -6.87
N LEU A 38 -10.16 0.93 -6.71
CA LEU A 38 -10.32 -0.52 -6.70
C LEU A 38 -10.04 -1.13 -8.09
N ASP A 39 -10.44 -0.45 -9.16
CA ASP A 39 -10.11 -0.82 -10.53
C ASP A 39 -8.59 -0.78 -10.79
N GLU A 40 -7.87 0.19 -10.23
CA GLU A 40 -6.40 0.24 -10.33
C GLU A 40 -5.73 -0.91 -9.57
N ILE A 41 -6.22 -1.26 -8.38
CA ILE A 41 -5.74 -2.43 -7.63
C ILE A 41 -6.00 -3.70 -8.44
N GLU A 42 -7.17 -3.84 -9.04
CA GLU A 42 -7.53 -5.00 -9.85
C GLU A 42 -6.68 -5.12 -11.12
N LYS A 43 -6.42 -4.01 -11.82
CA LYS A 43 -5.48 -3.96 -12.95
C LYS A 43 -4.08 -4.40 -12.52
N CYS A 44 -3.61 -3.93 -11.37
CA CYS A 44 -2.31 -4.36 -10.83
C CYS A 44 -2.32 -5.85 -10.49
N ARG A 45 -3.37 -6.34 -9.82
CA ARG A 45 -3.51 -7.75 -9.39
C ARG A 45 -3.31 -8.72 -10.54
N LYS A 46 -3.91 -8.44 -11.71
CA LYS A 46 -3.81 -9.25 -12.92
C LYS A 46 -2.39 -9.39 -13.49
N LEU A 47 -1.47 -8.51 -13.09
CA LEU A 47 -0.07 -8.53 -13.54
C LEU A 47 0.86 -9.38 -12.63
N PHE A 48 0.38 -9.80 -11.46
CA PHE A 48 1.11 -10.68 -10.55
C PHE A 48 0.80 -12.16 -10.84
N ILE A 49 1.77 -13.05 -10.60
CA ILE A 49 1.60 -14.50 -10.66
C ILE A 49 0.86 -14.99 -9.41
N SER A 50 1.22 -14.44 -8.25
CA SER A 50 0.57 -14.70 -6.97
C SER A 50 0.42 -13.39 -6.21
N PHE A 51 -0.78 -13.17 -5.67
CA PHE A 51 -1.17 -11.92 -5.06
C PHE A 51 -2.12 -12.15 -3.89
N SER A 52 -1.84 -11.50 -2.77
CA SER A 52 -2.81 -11.36 -1.67
C SER A 52 -2.64 -10.01 -0.98
N ILE A 53 -3.72 -9.53 -0.38
CA ILE A 53 -3.69 -8.40 0.56
C ILE A 53 -4.25 -8.94 1.88
N ILE A 54 -3.45 -8.90 2.94
CA ILE A 54 -3.83 -9.41 4.25
C ILE A 54 -3.80 -8.31 5.29
N HIS A 55 -4.67 -8.46 6.30
CA HIS A 55 -4.67 -7.59 7.45
C HIS A 55 -3.61 -8.03 8.46
N ILE A 56 -2.82 -7.09 8.95
CA ILE A 56 -1.91 -7.26 10.10
C ILE A 56 -2.26 -6.24 11.21
N PRO A 57 -2.01 -6.54 12.49
CA PRO A 57 -2.17 -5.53 13.55
C PRO A 57 -1.32 -4.29 13.28
N ARG A 58 -1.83 -3.11 13.66
CA ARG A 58 -1.10 -1.84 13.52
C ARG A 58 0.26 -1.83 14.22
N THR A 59 0.38 -2.57 15.33
CA THR A 59 1.64 -2.81 16.06
C THR A 59 2.69 -3.56 15.24
N ASN A 60 2.27 -4.25 14.18
CA ASN A 60 3.14 -4.98 13.26
C ASN A 60 3.41 -4.19 11.96
N ASN A 61 2.64 -3.13 11.71
CA ASN A 61 2.78 -2.25 10.54
C ASN A 61 3.54 -0.93 10.85
N THR A 62 4.39 -0.93 11.88
CA THR A 62 4.98 0.31 12.44
C THR A 62 5.77 1.14 11.42
N LYS A 63 6.49 0.49 10.49
CA LYS A 63 7.29 1.19 9.48
C LYS A 63 6.42 1.95 8.48
N ALA A 64 5.43 1.28 7.89
CA ALA A 64 4.52 1.93 6.95
C ALA A 64 3.70 3.03 7.64
N ASP A 65 3.34 2.80 8.90
CA ASP A 65 2.58 3.75 9.70
C ASP A 65 3.41 5.01 10.07
N LYS A 66 4.68 4.84 10.47
CA LYS A 66 5.62 5.96 10.66
C LYS A 66 5.76 6.76 9.35
N LEU A 67 5.98 6.08 8.22
CA LEU A 67 6.08 6.73 6.91
C LEU A 67 4.83 7.55 6.55
N ALA A 68 3.65 6.98 6.73
CA ALA A 68 2.38 7.63 6.41
C ALA A 68 2.10 8.84 7.32
N ARG A 69 2.51 8.78 8.60
CA ARG A 69 2.44 9.93 9.51
C ARG A 69 3.41 11.03 9.10
N SER A 70 4.69 10.69 8.96
CA SER A 70 5.72 11.67 8.61
C SER A 70 5.39 12.38 7.29
N ALA A 71 4.85 11.66 6.29
CA ALA A 71 4.42 12.27 5.04
C ALA A 71 3.23 13.24 5.20
N ARG A 72 2.31 12.96 6.15
CA ARG A 72 1.14 13.80 6.43
C ARG A 72 1.52 15.11 7.14
N ASP A 73 2.58 15.07 7.93
CA ASP A 73 3.07 16.23 8.68
C ASP A 73 3.88 17.19 7.80
N LEU A 74 4.19 16.80 6.55
CA LEU A 74 4.85 17.68 5.59
C LEU A 74 3.89 18.79 5.11
N PRO A 75 4.38 20.02 4.92
CA PRO A 75 3.55 21.14 4.47
C PRO A 75 3.21 21.08 2.97
N TYR A 76 3.65 20.05 2.26
CA TYR A 76 3.45 19.86 0.82
C TYR A 76 3.18 18.39 0.49
N ASP A 77 2.47 18.16 -0.62
CA ASP A 77 2.24 16.82 -1.15
C ASP A 77 3.56 16.19 -1.60
N LEU A 78 3.81 14.97 -1.13
CA LEU A 78 5.01 14.22 -1.47
C LEU A 78 4.67 12.91 -2.17
N TYR A 79 5.26 12.72 -3.35
CA TYR A 79 5.20 11.48 -4.11
C TYR A 79 6.59 10.83 -4.10
N TYR A 80 6.77 9.80 -3.27
CA TYR A 80 8.05 9.07 -3.16
C TYR A 80 7.85 7.57 -3.38
N VAL A 81 8.59 6.99 -4.31
CA VAL A 81 8.58 5.54 -4.61
C VAL A 81 10.00 5.06 -4.81
N ASN A 82 10.59 4.47 -3.77
CA ASN A 82 11.91 3.84 -3.83
C ASN A 82 12.04 2.74 -2.77
N SER A 83 13.11 1.97 -2.83
CA SER A 83 13.47 0.94 -1.84
C SER A 83 14.25 1.50 -0.63
N VAL A 84 14.66 2.76 -0.68
CA VAL A 84 15.42 3.45 0.36
C VAL A 84 14.50 4.46 1.05
N PRO A 85 14.53 4.63 2.38
CA PRO A 85 13.77 5.69 3.02
C PRO A 85 14.31 7.07 2.62
N PRO A 86 13.45 8.06 2.37
CA PRO A 86 13.90 9.40 2.04
C PRO A 86 14.47 10.10 3.28
N VAL A 87 15.40 11.05 3.07
CA VAL A 87 16.20 11.68 4.14
C VAL A 87 15.35 12.37 5.22
N TRP A 88 14.19 12.91 4.87
CA TRP A 88 13.26 13.54 5.81
C TRP A 88 12.56 12.54 6.75
N VAL A 89 12.69 11.24 6.50
CA VAL A 89 12.31 10.15 7.41
C VAL A 89 13.56 9.65 8.12
N SER A 90 14.28 10.58 8.76
CA SER A 90 15.36 10.23 9.67
C SER A 90 14.72 9.61 10.93
N ASP A 91 15.06 8.35 11.23
CA ASP A 91 14.61 7.52 12.36
C ASP A 91 13.38 6.61 12.15
N LEU A 92 13.39 5.83 11.06
CA LEU A 92 12.57 4.62 10.91
C LEU A 92 13.05 3.40 11.72
N ALA A 93 14.00 3.58 12.64
CA ALA A 93 14.49 2.55 13.56
C ALA A 93 13.36 1.97 14.42
#